data_AF-A0A8T7BN47-F1
#
_entry.id   AF-A0A8T7BN47-F1
#
_cell.length_a   1.000
_cell.length_b   1.000
_cell.length_c   1.000
_cell.angle_alpha   90.00
_cell.angle_beta   90.00
_cell.angle_gamma   90.00
#
_symmetry.space_group_name_H-M   'P 1'
#
loop_
_entity.id
_entity.type
_entity.pdbx_description
1 polymer ?
#
loop_
_entity_poly.entity_id
_entity_poly.type
_entity_poly.pdbx_seq_one_letter_code
_entity_poly.pdbx_strand_id
1 'polypeptide(L)'
;MNSAIYKGRVYHSRFLPHLHVFSYKLYMMYLDLDELPDLFNQYSLWSAKKPAPARFRRSDHYGDPDMPLKDEIRKLIFESTGKTHAGPIHLMTHLRYFGICMNPVSFYYCWDKDTHELKFIVGEVHNTPWNEMHCYVLNCEKAETLRDGYHFRFPKRFHVSPF
;
A
#
# COMPACT_ATOMS: atom_id res chain seq x y z
N MET A 1 -14.97 4.03 12.37
CA MET A 1 -13.56 3.61 12.29
C MET A 1 -13.47 2.63 11.14
N ASN A 2 -12.85 3.06 10.05
CA ASN A 2 -12.72 2.30 8.79
C ASN A 2 -11.38 1.54 8.72
N SER A 3 -10.41 1.93 9.56
CA SER A 3 -9.14 1.24 9.70
C SER A 3 -9.26 -0.11 10.44
N ALA A 4 -8.43 -1.07 10.03
CA ALA A 4 -8.41 -2.43 10.58
C ALA A 4 -7.01 -3.05 10.55
N ILE A 5 -6.85 -4.19 11.24
CA ILE A 5 -5.64 -5.02 11.16
C ILE A 5 -5.98 -6.29 10.38
N TYR A 6 -5.39 -6.43 9.20
CA TYR A 6 -5.55 -7.62 8.38
C TYR A 6 -4.55 -8.67 8.82
N LYS A 7 -5.01 -9.92 8.96
CA LYS A 7 -4.17 -11.08 9.29
C LYS A 7 -4.26 -12.07 8.15
N GLY A 8 -3.13 -12.60 7.74
CA GLY A 8 -3.06 -13.52 6.61
C GLY A 8 -1.82 -14.40 6.66
N ARG A 9 -1.55 -15.06 5.54
CA ARG A 9 -0.35 -15.85 5.33
C ARG A 9 0.30 -15.42 4.03
N VAL A 10 1.60 -15.24 4.05
CA VAL A 10 2.41 -15.14 2.83
C VAL A 10 2.85 -16.55 2.49
N TYR A 11 2.78 -16.87 1.21
CA TYR A 11 3.29 -18.10 0.62
C TYR A 11 4.25 -17.71 -0.49
N HIS A 12 5.49 -18.19 -0.41
CA HIS A 12 6.47 -18.04 -1.45
C HIS A 12 6.88 -19.41 -1.95
N SER A 13 6.96 -19.56 -3.27
CA SER A 13 7.48 -20.75 -3.93
C SER A 13 8.38 -20.33 -5.08
N ARG A 14 9.63 -20.77 -5.05
CA ARG A 14 10.57 -20.70 -6.17
C ARG A 14 10.81 -22.14 -6.64
N PHE A 15 10.51 -22.42 -7.91
CA PHE A 15 10.55 -23.78 -8.46
C PHE A 15 11.94 -24.19 -9.00
N LEU A 16 12.78 -23.22 -9.38
CA LEU A 16 14.12 -23.45 -9.93
C LEU A 16 15.14 -22.51 -9.27
N PRO A 17 16.42 -22.93 -9.13
CA PRO A 17 16.96 -24.25 -9.51
C PRO A 17 16.55 -25.39 -8.55
N HIS A 18 16.19 -25.08 -7.31
CA HIS A 18 15.62 -26.00 -6.33
C HIS A 18 14.29 -25.47 -5.82
N LEU A 19 13.37 -26.39 -5.48
CA LEU A 19 12.09 -26.03 -4.87
C LEU A 19 12.33 -25.41 -3.49
N HIS A 20 12.12 -24.11 -3.36
CA HIS A 20 12.12 -23.39 -2.10
C HIS A 20 10.72 -22.87 -1.82
N VAL A 21 10.06 -23.45 -0.83
CA VAL A 21 8.73 -23.06 -0.39
C VAL A 21 8.79 -22.63 1.07
N PHE A 22 8.27 -21.44 1.36
CA PHE A 22 8.09 -20.98 2.73
C PHE A 22 6.73 -20.32 2.90
N SER A 23 6.10 -20.56 4.05
CA SER A 23 4.85 -19.91 4.43
C SER A 23 4.93 -19.41 5.86
N TYR A 24 4.56 -18.16 6.06
CA TYR A 24 4.55 -17.54 7.39
C TYR A 24 3.32 -16.65 7.56
N LYS A 25 2.94 -16.44 8.83
CA LYS A 25 1.85 -15.55 9.18
C LYS A 25 2.30 -14.11 8.97
N LEU A 26 1.41 -13.30 8.42
CA LEU A 26 1.59 -11.88 8.20
C LEU A 26 0.42 -11.14 8.85
N TYR A 27 0.67 -9.90 9.27
CA TYR A 27 -0.39 -8.93 9.47
C TYR A 27 -0.02 -7.63 8.75
N MET A 28 -1.02 -6.89 8.27
CA MET A 28 -0.83 -5.56 7.69
C MET A 28 -1.86 -4.61 8.30
N MET A 29 -1.50 -3.34 8.43
CA MET A 29 -2.45 -2.29 8.80
C MET A 29 -3.21 -1.88 7.56
N TYR A 30 -4.53 -1.84 7.65
CA TYR A 30 -5.41 -1.21 6.66
C TYR A 30 -5.89 0.10 7.26
N LEU A 31 -5.43 1.22 6.72
CA LEU A 31 -5.59 2.55 7.29
C LEU A 31 -6.45 3.39 6.36
N ASP A 32 -7.53 3.95 6.88
CA ASP A 32 -8.20 5.04 6.21
C ASP A 32 -7.35 6.32 6.35
N LEU A 33 -6.92 6.87 5.20
CA LEU A 33 -6.06 8.03 5.20
C LEU A 33 -6.76 9.28 5.76
N ASP A 34 -8.09 9.32 5.76
CA ASP A 34 -8.86 10.42 6.38
C ASP A 34 -8.86 10.35 7.91
N GLU A 35 -8.52 9.20 8.51
CA GLU A 35 -8.40 9.03 9.96
C GLU A 35 -7.01 9.44 10.49
N LEU A 36 -6.03 9.59 9.61
CA LEU A 36 -4.68 10.03 9.99
C LEU A 36 -4.60 11.57 10.02
N PRO A 37 -3.87 12.16 10.98
CA PRO A 37 -2.94 11.52 11.92
C PRO A 37 -3.56 11.12 13.28
N ASP A 38 -4.87 11.26 13.45
CA ASP A 38 -5.52 11.18 14.77
C ASP A 38 -5.94 9.77 15.20
N LEU A 39 -6.00 8.82 14.26
CA LEU A 39 -6.35 7.42 14.47
C LEU A 39 -5.66 6.78 15.68
N PHE A 40 -4.40 7.13 15.92
CA PHE A 40 -3.58 6.52 16.97
C PHE A 40 -3.56 7.28 18.30
N ASN A 41 -4.26 8.42 18.42
CA ASN A 41 -4.17 9.28 19.61
C ASN A 41 -4.58 8.57 20.92
N GLN A 42 -5.42 7.53 20.83
CA GLN A 42 -5.88 6.75 21.99
C GLN A 42 -4.94 5.60 22.40
N TYR A 43 -3.89 5.32 21.63
CA TYR A 43 -3.00 4.18 21.88
C TYR A 43 -1.57 4.62 22.17
N SER A 44 -1.02 4.21 23.31
CA SER A 44 0.32 4.64 23.74
C SER A 44 1.48 4.02 22.94
N LEU A 45 1.26 2.87 22.30
CA LEU A 45 2.29 2.15 21.53
C LEU A 45 2.26 2.48 20.03
N TRP A 46 1.23 3.20 19.56
CA TRP A 46 1.08 3.59 18.17
C TRP A 46 1.13 5.11 18.02
N SER A 47 1.64 5.59 16.89
CA SER A 47 1.56 7.02 16.58
C SER A 47 1.69 7.30 15.10
N ALA A 48 1.07 8.38 14.63
CA ALA A 48 1.37 9.00 13.34
C ALA A 48 2.18 10.30 13.49
N LYS A 49 2.32 10.83 14.72
CA LYS A 49 2.93 12.14 14.99
C LYS A 49 4.29 11.99 15.68
N LYS A 50 4.35 11.23 16.76
CA LYS A 50 5.52 11.10 17.65
C LYS A 50 6.26 9.77 17.43
N PRO A 51 7.53 9.65 17.85
CA PRO A 51 8.18 8.36 17.96
C PRO A 51 7.38 7.40 18.85
N ALA A 52 7.14 6.18 18.38
CA ALA A 52 6.44 5.12 19.09
C ALA A 52 6.93 3.75 18.57
N PRO A 53 6.73 2.65 19.32
CA PRO A 53 7.07 1.31 18.86
C PRO A 53 6.45 0.94 17.50
N ALA A 54 5.21 1.33 17.24
CA ALA A 54 4.57 1.21 15.94
C ALA A 54 4.23 2.61 15.40
N ARG A 55 4.86 3.03 14.31
CA ARG A 55 4.72 4.39 13.81
C ARG A 55 4.34 4.45 12.34
N PHE A 56 3.24 5.13 12.04
CA PHE A 56 3.00 5.64 10.68
C PHE A 56 3.88 6.86 10.46
N ARG A 57 4.63 6.87 9.36
CA ARG A 57 5.52 7.98 9.01
C ARG A 57 5.29 8.35 7.56
N ARG A 58 4.83 9.57 7.32
CA ARG A 58 4.50 10.09 5.99
C ARG A 58 5.66 9.95 4.99
N SER A 59 6.91 10.18 5.42
CA SER A 59 8.10 10.05 4.58
C SER A 59 8.47 8.62 4.17
N ASP A 60 7.79 7.59 4.72
CA ASP A 60 8.03 6.19 4.33
C ASP A 60 7.20 5.79 3.09
N HIS A 61 6.38 6.72 2.56
CA HIS A 61 5.41 6.50 1.49
C HIS A 61 5.60 7.51 0.35
N TYR A 62 4.99 7.22 -0.80
CA TYR A 62 5.13 7.98 -2.05
C TYR A 62 4.88 9.50 -1.93
N GLY A 63 5.61 10.25 -2.74
CA GLY A 63 5.39 11.69 -2.93
C GLY A 63 6.07 12.57 -1.88
N ASP A 64 5.71 13.85 -1.90
CA ASP A 64 6.26 14.86 -0.99
C ASP A 64 5.81 14.60 0.47
N PRO A 65 6.75 14.42 1.44
CA PRO A 65 6.42 14.22 2.84
C PRO A 65 5.67 15.38 3.51
N ASP A 66 5.76 16.59 2.97
CA ASP A 66 5.08 17.77 3.51
C ASP A 66 3.63 17.88 3.00
N MET A 67 3.25 17.08 2.00
CA MET A 67 1.90 16.99 1.46
C MET A 67 1.13 15.80 2.07
N PRO A 68 -0.19 15.92 2.27
CA PRO A 68 -1.02 14.78 2.68
C PRO A 68 -0.89 13.61 1.69
N LEU A 69 -0.66 12.40 2.20
CA LEU A 69 -0.45 11.22 1.35
C LEU A 69 -1.62 10.96 0.40
N LYS A 70 -2.84 11.22 0.87
CA LYS A 70 -4.06 11.08 0.06
C LYS A 70 -4.00 11.95 -1.20
N ASP A 71 -3.48 13.17 -1.10
CA ASP A 71 -3.45 14.12 -2.20
C ASP A 71 -2.35 13.78 -3.20
N GLU A 72 -1.20 13.29 -2.75
CA GLU A 72 -0.14 12.77 -3.62
C GLU A 72 -0.63 11.54 -4.41
N ILE A 73 -1.40 10.65 -3.79
CA ILE A 73 -2.00 9.51 -4.50
C ILE A 73 -3.05 9.96 -5.53
N ARG A 74 -3.89 10.95 -5.20
CA ARG A 74 -4.85 11.53 -6.16
C ARG A 74 -4.15 12.16 -7.36
N LYS A 75 -3.09 12.93 -7.11
CA LYS A 75 -2.25 13.53 -8.14
C LYS A 75 -1.63 12.45 -9.04
N LEU A 76 -1.05 11.42 -8.44
CA LEU A 76 -0.48 10.29 -9.17
C LEU A 76 -1.51 9.57 -10.05
N ILE A 77 -2.73 9.35 -9.55
CA ILE A 77 -3.82 8.74 -10.33
C ILE A 77 -4.17 9.62 -11.52
N PHE A 78 -4.29 10.94 -11.31
CA PHE A 78 -4.59 11.88 -12.38
C PHE A 78 -3.48 11.89 -13.45
N GLU A 79 -2.22 12.00 -13.03
CA GLU A 79 -1.06 11.99 -13.95
C GLU A 79 -0.96 10.67 -14.75
N SER A 80 -1.31 9.54 -14.12
CA SER A 80 -1.20 8.23 -14.76
C SER A 80 -2.38 7.86 -15.66
N THR A 81 -3.57 8.42 -15.40
CA THR A 81 -4.82 7.96 -16.04
C THR A 81 -5.66 9.06 -16.69
N GLY A 82 -5.38 10.32 -16.40
CA GLY A 82 -6.20 11.47 -16.77
C GLY A 82 -7.52 11.60 -16.00
N LYS A 83 -7.80 10.71 -15.03
CA LYS A 83 -9.03 10.70 -14.25
C LYS A 83 -8.80 11.28 -12.85
N THR A 84 -9.72 12.12 -12.40
CA THR A 84 -9.72 12.64 -11.02
C THR A 84 -10.37 11.63 -10.08
N HIS A 85 -9.77 11.42 -8.90
CA HIS A 85 -10.34 10.58 -7.85
C HIS A 85 -10.66 11.42 -6.60
N ALA A 86 -11.91 11.38 -6.15
CA ALA A 86 -12.38 12.17 -5.01
C ALA A 86 -12.75 11.33 -3.78
N GLY A 87 -12.91 10.01 -3.93
CA GLY A 87 -13.38 9.12 -2.88
C GLY A 87 -12.34 8.80 -1.79
N PRO A 88 -12.70 7.91 -0.85
CA PRO A 88 -11.80 7.50 0.22
C PRO A 88 -10.66 6.63 -0.31
N ILE A 89 -9.49 6.80 0.31
CA ILE A 89 -8.28 6.06 -0.03
C ILE A 89 -7.83 5.32 1.22
N HIS A 90 -7.77 4.00 1.15
CA HIS A 90 -7.31 3.16 2.24
C HIS A 90 -5.95 2.54 1.91
N LEU A 91 -5.01 2.63 2.84
CA LEU A 91 -3.64 2.13 2.70
C LEU A 91 -3.46 0.81 3.45
N MET A 92 -3.08 -0.24 2.73
CA MET A 92 -2.61 -1.50 3.30
C MET A 92 -1.07 -1.55 3.32
N THR A 93 -0.48 -1.52 4.51
CA THR A 93 0.98 -1.42 4.67
C THR A 93 1.47 -1.94 6.04
N HIS A 94 2.78 -2.10 6.22
CA HIS A 94 3.38 -2.15 7.54
C HIS A 94 3.74 -0.75 8.03
N LEU A 95 3.52 -0.53 9.32
CA LEU A 95 4.09 0.61 10.00
C LEU A 95 5.59 0.38 10.23
N ARG A 96 6.27 1.45 10.64
CA ARG A 96 7.61 1.34 11.19
C ARG A 96 7.53 0.72 12.59
N TYR A 97 8.12 -0.45 12.77
CA TYR A 97 8.18 -1.15 14.05
C TYR A 97 9.59 -1.02 14.64
N PHE A 98 9.70 -0.45 15.84
CA PHE A 98 10.97 -0.21 16.54
C PHE A 98 12.00 0.51 15.67
N GLY A 99 11.56 1.48 14.85
CA GLY A 99 12.43 2.23 13.96
C GLY A 99 12.74 1.55 12.63
N ILE A 100 12.33 0.31 12.40
CA ILE A 100 12.55 -0.44 11.15
C ILE A 100 11.26 -0.46 10.34
N CYS A 101 11.35 -0.14 9.04
CA CYS A 101 10.24 -0.22 8.10
C CYS A 101 10.66 -1.10 6.92
N MET A 102 9.88 -2.14 6.62
CA MET A 102 10.09 -3.02 5.48
C MET A 102 8.75 -3.24 4.79
N ASN A 103 8.53 -2.48 3.72
CA ASN A 103 7.33 -2.55 2.89
C ASN A 103 7.73 -2.96 1.46
N PRO A 104 7.89 -4.26 1.15
CA PRO A 104 8.19 -4.67 -0.22
C PRO A 104 7.12 -4.18 -1.19
N VAL A 105 5.88 -4.12 -0.72
CA VAL A 105 4.77 -3.47 -1.41
C VAL A 105 3.76 -2.92 -0.39
N SER A 106 3.24 -1.73 -0.66
CA SER A 106 2.06 -1.14 -0.03
C SER A 106 0.95 -0.98 -1.07
N PHE A 107 -0.30 -1.11 -0.68
CA PHE A 107 -1.44 -0.97 -1.59
C PHE A 107 -2.38 0.13 -1.15
N TYR A 108 -2.73 1.04 -2.06
CA TYR A 108 -3.75 2.05 -1.85
C TYR A 108 -5.01 1.63 -2.60
N TYR A 109 -6.08 1.38 -1.86
CA TYR A 109 -7.40 1.05 -2.37
C TYR A 109 -8.21 2.34 -2.48
N CYS A 110 -8.53 2.74 -3.71
CA CYS A 110 -9.20 4.01 -4.01
C CYS A 110 -10.65 3.72 -4.38
N TRP A 111 -11.56 3.98 -3.46
CA TRP A 111 -12.97 3.62 -3.55
C TRP A 111 -13.79 4.78 -4.09
N ASP A 112 -14.83 4.46 -4.84
CA ASP A 112 -15.86 5.44 -5.17
C ASP A 112 -16.59 5.88 -3.90
N LYS A 113 -16.91 7.17 -3.81
CA LYS A 113 -17.55 7.75 -2.64
C LYS A 113 -19.01 7.27 -2.49
N ASP A 114 -19.71 7.12 -3.61
CA ASP A 114 -21.16 6.90 -3.62
C ASP A 114 -21.50 5.43 -3.83
N THR A 115 -20.80 4.76 -4.75
CA THR A 115 -21.08 3.35 -5.08
C THR A 115 -20.31 2.36 -4.21
N HIS A 116 -19.29 2.83 -3.49
CA HIS A 116 -18.34 1.99 -2.74
C HIS A 116 -17.63 0.93 -3.60
N GLU A 117 -17.57 1.16 -4.91
CA GLU A 117 -16.83 0.32 -5.84
C GLU A 117 -15.35 0.69 -5.85
N LEU A 118 -14.47 -0.29 -6.01
CA LEU A 118 -13.04 -0.04 -6.15
C LEU A 118 -12.76 0.52 -7.55
N LYS A 119 -12.25 1.76 -7.64
CA LYS A 119 -11.94 2.41 -8.93
C LYS A 119 -10.48 2.26 -9.31
N PHE A 120 -9.58 2.40 -8.33
CA PHE A 120 -8.15 2.25 -8.55
C PHE A 120 -7.49 1.47 -7.42
N ILE A 121 -6.41 0.75 -7.78
CA ILE A 121 -5.44 0.23 -6.83
C ILE A 121 -4.10 0.85 -7.19
N VAL A 122 -3.41 1.47 -6.24
CA VAL A 122 -2.02 1.88 -6.43
C VAL A 122 -1.11 0.93 -5.66
N GLY A 123 -0.24 0.23 -6.37
CA GLY A 123 0.81 -0.60 -5.78
C GLY A 123 2.11 0.18 -5.66
N GLU A 124 2.49 0.58 -4.45
CA GLU A 124 3.77 1.21 -4.13
C GLU A 124 4.79 0.12 -3.80
N VAL A 125 5.75 -0.09 -4.69
CA VAL A 125 6.80 -1.10 -4.56
C VAL A 125 8.09 -0.43 -4.13
N HIS A 126 8.72 -0.94 -3.08
CA HIS A 126 10.03 -0.48 -2.63
C HIS A 126 11.10 -1.52 -2.97
N ASN A 127 12.26 -1.04 -3.43
CA ASN A 127 13.44 -1.88 -3.61
C ASN A 127 14.45 -1.58 -2.49
N THR A 128 14.40 -2.37 -1.43
CA THR A 128 15.44 -2.39 -0.38
C THR A 128 16.60 -3.29 -0.83
N PRO A 129 17.88 -2.86 -0.79
CA PRO A 129 18.45 -1.69 -0.09
C PRO A 129 18.60 -0.39 -0.90
N TRP A 130 18.29 -0.37 -2.20
CA TRP A 130 18.56 0.79 -3.07
C TRP A 130 17.67 2.01 -2.85
N ASN A 131 16.69 1.93 -1.93
CA ASN A 131 15.76 3.00 -1.56
C ASN A 131 15.00 3.59 -2.76
N GLU A 132 14.86 2.80 -3.81
CA GLU A 132 14.04 3.15 -4.97
C GLU A 132 12.59 2.78 -4.68
N MET A 133 11.68 3.65 -5.10
CA MET A 133 10.24 3.46 -4.95
C MET A 133 9.57 3.64 -6.31
N HIS A 134 8.63 2.77 -6.63
CA HIS A 134 7.83 2.87 -7.84
C HIS A 134 6.37 2.54 -7.59
N CYS A 135 5.48 3.36 -8.14
CA CYS A 135 4.05 3.16 -8.01
C CYS A 135 3.43 2.68 -9.33
N TYR A 136 2.64 1.62 -9.25
CA TYR A 136 1.79 1.14 -10.34
C TYR A 136 0.35 1.55 -10.08
N VAL A 137 -0.21 2.42 -10.91
CA VAL A 137 -1.64 2.77 -10.87
C VAL A 137 -2.43 1.78 -11.73
N LEU A 138 -3.32 1.04 -11.08
CA LEU A 138 -4.15 0.00 -11.68
C LEU A 138 -5.60 0.48 -11.73
N ASN A 139 -6.16 0.60 -12.93
CA ASN A 139 -7.55 1.03 -13.14
C ASN A 139 -8.47 -0.20 -13.17
N CYS A 140 -9.30 -0.34 -12.13
CA CYS A 140 -10.19 -1.49 -11.94
C CYS A 140 -11.26 -1.64 -13.03
N GLU A 141 -11.64 -0.56 -13.74
CA GLU A 141 -12.56 -0.65 -14.88
C GLU A 141 -11.94 -1.37 -16.09
N LYS A 142 -10.61 -1.37 -16.18
CA LYS A 142 -9.85 -2.03 -17.25
C LYS A 142 -9.31 -3.40 -16.85
N ALA A 143 -9.59 -3.83 -15.63
CA ALA A 143 -9.13 -5.11 -15.12
C ALA A 143 -9.88 -6.26 -15.80
N GLU A 144 -9.20 -7.38 -15.99
CA GLU A 144 -9.88 -8.64 -16.24
C GLU A 144 -10.46 -9.12 -14.91
N THR A 145 -11.76 -9.39 -14.87
CA THR A 145 -12.38 -10.01 -13.70
C THR A 145 -12.26 -11.53 -13.83
N LEU A 146 -11.44 -12.15 -13.00
CA LEU A 146 -11.26 -13.61 -12.99
C LEU A 146 -11.67 -14.17 -11.63
N ARG A 147 -12.70 -15.03 -11.64
CA ARG A 147 -13.36 -15.57 -10.43
C ARG A 147 -13.92 -14.45 -9.55
N ASP A 148 -13.19 -14.03 -8.52
CA ASP A 148 -13.63 -13.08 -7.47
C ASP A 148 -12.62 -11.93 -7.25
N GLY A 149 -11.77 -11.62 -8.24
CA GLY A 149 -10.74 -10.59 -8.08
C GLY A 149 -10.37 -9.86 -9.36
N TYR A 150 -9.69 -8.73 -9.19
CA TYR A 150 -9.12 -7.94 -10.27
C TYR A 150 -7.79 -8.53 -10.72
N HIS A 151 -7.66 -8.78 -12.01
CA HIS A 151 -6.43 -9.22 -12.64
C HIS A 151 -5.86 -8.13 -13.56
N PHE A 152 -4.57 -7.85 -13.39
CA PHE A 152 -3.85 -6.83 -14.14
C PHE A 152 -2.59 -7.42 -14.76
N ARG A 153 -2.35 -7.11 -16.03
CA ARG A 153 -1.10 -7.41 -16.72
C ARG A 153 -0.50 -6.12 -17.25
N PHE A 154 0.72 -5.82 -16.85
CA PHE A 154 1.46 -4.63 -17.27
C PHE A 154 2.95 -4.97 -17.42
N PRO A 155 3.68 -4.24 -18.27
CA PRO A 155 5.12 -4.42 -18.39
C PRO A 155 5.78 -4.12 -17.04
N LYS A 156 6.66 -5.02 -16.58
CA LYS A 156 7.48 -4.80 -15.39
C LYS A 156 8.45 -3.67 -15.71
N ARG A 157 8.19 -2.46 -15.18
CA ARG A 157 9.02 -1.27 -15.36
C ARG A 157 10.05 -1.08 -14.25
N PHE A 158 9.86 -1.77 -13.13
CA PHE A 158 10.74 -1.66 -11.96
C PHE A 158 11.53 -2.94 -11.74
N HIS A 159 12.87 -2.84 -11.77
CA HIS A 159 13.76 -3.94 -11.48
C HIS A 159 13.84 -4.15 -9.97
N VAL A 160 13.04 -5.07 -9.45
CA VAL A 160 13.22 -5.57 -8.08
C VAL A 160 14.32 -6.62 -8.13
N SER A 161 15.44 -6.38 -7.43
CA SER A 161 16.56 -7.32 -7.38
C SER A 161 16.06 -8.67 -6.87
N PRO A 162 16.40 -9.78 -7.53
CA PRO A 162 16.17 -11.08 -6.94
C PRO A 162 17.08 -11.21 -5.71
N PHE A 163 16.49 -11.56 -4.57
CA PHE A 163 17.23 -12.22 -3.51
C PHE A 163 17.63 -13.63 -3.99
#